data_AF-A0A957UA11-F1
#
_entry.id   AF-A0A957UA11-F1
#
_cell.length_a   1.000
_cell.length_b   1.000
_cell.length_c   1.000
_cell.angle_alpha   90.00
_cell.angle_beta   90.00
_cell.angle_gamma   90.00
#
_symmetry.space_group_name_H-M   'P 1'
#
loop_
_entity.id
_entity.type
_entity.pdbx_description
1 polymer ?
#
loop_
_entity_poly.entity_id
_entity_poly.type
_entity_poly.pdbx_seq_one_letter_code
_entity_poly.pdbx_strand_id
1 'polypeptide(L)'
;MSITSVDDAVKVAADSSQASQVREEAISYLADHPTEQAIGTLIDLMETDDAGVRWKAADALASLGKTALVPVLRALVDKSDSRWLLEGAYHVFHDNRSSEVARMTDGVCAAMKGQGAALATVTAAGELLVKLAGEAS
;
A
#
# COMPACT_ATOMS: atom_id res chain seq x y z
N MET A 1 -1.50 9.99 23.62
CA MET A 1 -2.60 10.58 22.84
C MET A 1 -3.57 9.45 22.53
N SER A 2 -4.88 9.64 22.64
CA SER A 2 -5.84 8.58 22.28
C SER A 2 -6.35 8.84 20.87
N ILE A 3 -6.09 7.92 19.95
CA ILE A 3 -6.66 7.95 18.59
C ILE A 3 -8.14 7.56 18.71
N THR A 4 -9.04 8.44 18.28
CA THR A 4 -10.49 8.25 18.46
C THR A 4 -11.28 8.16 17.16
N SER A 5 -10.66 8.47 16.03
CA SER A 5 -11.29 8.47 14.72
C SER A 5 -10.26 8.23 13.62
N VAL A 6 -10.75 7.88 12.42
CA VAL A 6 -9.91 7.79 11.21
C VAL A 6 -9.24 9.13 10.91
N ASP A 7 -9.97 10.25 11.01
CA ASP A 7 -9.41 11.58 10.77
C ASP A 7 -8.27 11.94 11.73
N ASP A 8 -8.40 11.59 13.00
CA ASP A 8 -7.33 11.80 13.97
C ASP A 8 -6.14 10.90 13.67
N ALA A 9 -6.40 9.62 13.34
CA ALA A 9 -5.36 8.66 13.01
C ALA A 9 -4.56 9.12 11.77
N VAL A 10 -5.23 9.62 10.73
CA VAL A 10 -4.57 10.16 9.53
C VAL A 10 -3.65 11.32 9.89
N LYS A 11 -4.13 12.29 10.68
CA LYS A 11 -3.34 13.45 11.10
C LYS A 11 -2.10 13.01 11.90
N VAL A 12 -2.29 12.12 12.87
CA VAL A 12 -1.20 11.62 13.73
C VAL A 12 -0.18 10.83 12.92
N ALA A 13 -0.63 9.94 12.03
CA ALA A 13 0.26 9.13 11.21
C ALA A 13 1.10 9.98 10.24
N ALA A 14 0.54 11.07 9.71
CA ALA A 14 1.23 11.98 8.80
C ALA A 14 2.13 13.03 9.50
N ASP A 15 1.95 13.26 10.80
CA ASP A 15 2.72 14.27 11.54
C ASP A 15 4.12 13.77 11.92
N SER A 16 5.11 14.17 11.12
CA SER A 16 6.54 13.86 11.35
C SER A 16 7.12 14.42 12.67
N SER A 17 6.42 15.31 13.37
CA SER A 17 6.83 15.77 14.71
C SER A 17 6.44 14.78 15.82
N GLN A 18 5.53 13.85 15.55
CA GLN A 18 5.19 12.77 16.49
C GLN A 18 6.28 11.71 16.51
N ALA A 19 6.46 11.08 17.68
CA ALA A 19 7.34 9.93 17.81
C ALA A 19 6.86 8.78 16.92
N SER A 20 7.79 8.02 16.32
CA SER A 20 7.45 6.91 15.40
C SER A 20 6.49 5.90 16.02
N GLN A 21 6.60 5.62 17.32
CA GLN A 21 5.68 4.72 18.03
C GLN A 21 4.22 5.23 18.00
N VAL A 22 4.01 6.54 18.19
CA VAL A 22 2.67 7.15 18.16
C VAL A 22 2.10 7.10 16.73
N ARG A 23 2.96 7.27 15.73
CA ARG A 23 2.58 7.16 14.31
C ARG A 23 2.24 5.72 13.94
N GLU A 24 3.00 4.74 14.44
CA GLU A 24 2.74 3.31 14.23
C GLU A 24 1.42 2.85 14.88
N GLU A 25 1.07 3.38 16.05
CA GLU A 25 -0.24 3.17 16.68
C GLU A 25 -1.37 3.71 15.78
N ALA A 26 -1.19 4.92 15.21
CA ALA A 26 -2.15 5.50 14.29
C ALA A 26 -2.30 4.68 13.01
N ILE A 27 -1.20 4.19 12.44
CA ILE A 27 -1.20 3.31 11.27
C ILE A 27 -1.94 2.00 11.56
N SER A 28 -1.72 1.43 12.75
CA SER A 28 -2.43 0.20 13.17
C SER A 28 -3.94 0.46 13.28
N TYR A 29 -4.34 1.61 13.85
CA TYR A 29 -5.75 2.02 13.87
C TYR A 29 -6.35 2.15 12.47
N LEU A 30 -5.61 2.74 11.52
CA LEU A 30 -6.06 2.85 10.11
C LEU A 30 -6.25 1.48 9.45
N ALA A 31 -5.38 0.51 9.75
CA ALA A 31 -5.53 -0.87 9.26
C ALA A 31 -6.78 -1.55 9.83
N ASP A 32 -7.09 -1.32 11.10
CA ASP A 32 -8.29 -1.86 11.73
C ASP A 32 -9.58 -1.17 11.23
N HIS A 33 -9.47 0.02 10.63
CA HIS A 33 -10.58 0.82 10.10
C HIS A 33 -10.36 1.21 8.63
N PRO A 34 -10.34 0.25 7.68
CA PRO A 34 -9.86 0.42 6.32
C PRO A 34 -10.87 1.14 5.41
N THR A 35 -11.12 2.41 5.70
CA THR A 35 -11.85 3.33 4.81
C THR A 35 -10.98 3.69 3.59
N GLU A 36 -11.60 4.25 2.55
CA GLU A 36 -10.85 4.76 1.38
C GLU A 36 -9.77 5.77 1.80
N GLN A 37 -10.08 6.67 2.72
CA GLN A 37 -9.15 7.65 3.28
C GLN A 37 -8.01 6.98 4.06
N ALA A 38 -8.33 5.96 4.87
CA ALA A 38 -7.33 5.22 5.62
C ALA A 38 -6.34 4.51 4.69
N ILE A 39 -6.85 3.80 3.69
CA ILE A 39 -6.00 3.09 2.71
C ILE A 39 -5.16 4.07 1.91
N GLY A 40 -5.74 5.18 1.43
CA GLY A 40 -5.00 6.23 0.73
C GLY A 40 -3.86 6.79 1.58
N THR A 41 -4.12 7.05 2.86
CA THR A 41 -3.09 7.53 3.80
C THR A 41 -1.98 6.51 3.99
N LEU A 42 -2.31 5.22 4.14
CA LEU A 42 -1.30 4.16 4.25
C LEU A 42 -0.42 4.07 2.99
N ILE A 43 -1.01 4.25 1.80
CA ILE A 43 -0.25 4.28 0.54
C ILE A 43 0.73 5.43 0.52
N ASP A 44 0.29 6.64 0.87
CA ASP A 44 1.16 7.82 0.91
C ASP A 44 2.28 7.66 1.96
N LEU A 45 2.00 7.01 3.09
CA LEU A 45 3.01 6.73 4.12
C LEU A 45 4.08 5.72 3.68
N MET A 46 3.89 4.95 2.60
CA MET A 46 4.98 4.13 2.04
C MET A 46 6.10 4.98 1.40
N GLU A 47 5.85 6.26 1.17
CA GLU A 47 6.76 7.21 0.53
C GLU A 47 7.41 8.18 1.54
N THR A 48 7.16 8.03 2.84
CA THR A 48 7.77 8.90 3.88
C THR A 48 9.27 8.65 4.06
N ASP A 49 10.03 9.61 4.57
CA ASP A 49 11.45 9.42 4.87
C ASP A 49 11.71 8.57 6.14
N ASP A 50 10.69 8.39 6.99
CA ASP A 50 10.77 7.53 8.18
C ASP A 50 10.63 6.04 7.77
N ALA A 51 11.75 5.31 7.81
CA ALA A 51 11.79 3.91 7.42
C ALA A 51 10.89 2.99 8.29
N GLY A 52 10.72 3.30 9.57
CA GLY A 52 9.85 2.53 10.47
C GLY A 52 8.39 2.68 10.07
N VAL A 53 7.98 3.93 9.80
CA VAL A 53 6.61 4.20 9.33
C VAL A 53 6.36 3.69 7.93
N ARG A 54 7.31 3.80 6.99
CA ARG A 54 7.18 3.16 5.68
C ARG A 54 6.92 1.66 5.80
N TRP A 55 7.73 0.97 6.59
CA TRP A 55 7.60 -0.47 6.79
C TRP A 55 6.24 -0.81 7.42
N LYS A 56 5.84 -0.05 8.45
CA LYS A 56 4.56 -0.28 9.13
C LYS A 56 3.35 -0.03 8.22
N ALA A 57 3.42 0.96 7.33
CA ALA A 57 2.37 1.24 6.36
C ALA A 57 2.22 0.11 5.32
N ALA A 58 3.35 -0.43 4.83
CA ALA A 58 3.33 -1.59 3.94
C ALA A 58 2.80 -2.85 4.64
N ASP A 59 3.23 -3.12 5.89
CA ASP A 59 2.71 -4.23 6.72
C ASP A 59 1.19 -4.11 6.95
N ALA A 60 0.73 -2.90 7.28
CA ALA A 60 -0.70 -2.60 7.42
C ALA A 60 -1.47 -2.92 6.13
N LEU A 61 -1.02 -2.43 4.98
CA LEU A 61 -1.65 -2.71 3.68
C LEU A 61 -1.61 -4.21 3.32
N ALA A 62 -0.52 -4.91 3.61
CA ALA A 62 -0.40 -6.35 3.40
C ALA A 62 -1.45 -7.14 4.22
N SER A 63 -1.71 -6.70 5.45
CA SER A 63 -2.70 -7.32 6.35
C SER A 63 -4.15 -7.17 5.85
N LEU A 64 -4.44 -6.11 5.08
CA LEU A 64 -5.75 -5.87 4.47
C LEU A 64 -6.06 -6.79 3.29
N GLY A 65 -5.04 -7.45 2.71
CA GLY A 65 -5.20 -8.37 1.59
C GLY A 65 -5.97 -7.76 0.41
N LYS A 66 -7.08 -8.40 0.01
CA LYS A 66 -7.84 -8.02 -1.19
C LYS A 66 -8.41 -6.60 -1.11
N THR A 67 -8.69 -6.10 0.10
CA THR A 67 -9.20 -4.73 0.32
C THR A 67 -8.20 -3.67 -0.15
N ALA A 68 -6.90 -3.89 0.04
CA ALA A 68 -5.85 -2.95 -0.39
C ALA A 68 -5.39 -3.17 -1.84
N LEU A 69 -5.76 -4.28 -2.48
CA LEU A 69 -5.24 -4.67 -3.79
C LEU A 69 -5.48 -3.60 -4.88
N VAL A 70 -6.73 -3.22 -5.10
CA VAL A 70 -7.09 -2.25 -6.14
C VAL A 70 -6.47 -0.87 -5.86
N PRO A 71 -6.55 -0.31 -4.64
CA PRO A 71 -5.88 0.96 -4.32
C PRO A 71 -4.37 0.94 -4.57
N VAL A 72 -3.65 -0.11 -4.16
CA VAL A 72 -2.19 -0.21 -4.36
C VAL A 72 -1.84 -0.34 -5.84
N LEU A 73 -2.60 -1.13 -6.61
CA LEU A 73 -2.38 -1.24 -8.07
C LEU A 73 -2.60 0.09 -8.78
N ARG A 74 -3.60 0.88 -8.39
CA ARG A 74 -3.82 2.23 -8.95
C ARG A 74 -2.64 3.15 -8.63
N ALA A 75 -2.18 3.16 -7.38
CA ALA A 75 -1.03 3.96 -6.99
C ALA A 75 0.22 3.62 -7.81
N LEU A 76 0.47 2.34 -8.10
CA LEU A 76 1.58 1.91 -8.95
C LEU A 76 1.49 2.42 -10.39
N VAL A 77 0.28 2.56 -10.94
CA VAL A 77 0.05 3.14 -12.26
C VAL A 77 0.26 4.65 -12.23
N ASP A 78 -0.25 5.32 -11.20
CA ASP A 78 -0.25 6.78 -11.09
C ASP A 78 1.13 7.37 -10.74
N LYS A 79 1.91 6.67 -9.89
CA LYS A 79 3.20 7.15 -9.36
C LYS A 79 4.35 6.17 -9.68
N SER A 80 4.45 5.77 -10.94
CA SER A 80 5.37 4.71 -11.40
C SER A 80 6.87 5.02 -11.30
N ASP A 81 7.22 6.30 -11.11
CA ASP A 81 8.58 6.80 -10.89
C ASP A 81 9.00 6.77 -9.42
N SER A 82 8.06 6.58 -8.49
CA SER A 82 8.35 6.49 -7.06
C SER A 82 8.98 5.15 -6.70
N ARG A 83 10.29 5.17 -6.45
CA ARG A 83 11.03 4.00 -5.96
C ARG A 83 10.49 3.50 -4.62
N TRP A 84 10.11 4.41 -3.72
CA TRP A 84 9.58 4.03 -2.42
C TRP A 84 8.25 3.31 -2.53
N LEU A 85 7.37 3.80 -3.41
CA LEU A 85 6.10 3.14 -3.66
C LEU A 85 6.29 1.77 -4.30
N LEU A 86 7.22 1.62 -5.25
CA LEU A 86 7.54 0.33 -5.86
C LEU A 86 8.04 -0.68 -4.81
N GLU A 87 8.99 -0.28 -3.95
CA GLU A 87 9.52 -1.13 -2.89
C GLU A 87 8.43 -1.48 -1.85
N GLY A 88 7.61 -0.50 -1.44
CA GLY A 88 6.50 -0.70 -0.52
C GLY A 88 5.42 -1.62 -1.09
N ALA A 89 4.99 -1.41 -2.33
CA ALA A 89 3.99 -2.25 -2.98
C ALA A 89 4.49 -3.68 -3.20
N TYR A 90 5.77 -3.87 -3.53
CA TYR A 90 6.37 -5.20 -3.59
C TYR A 90 6.26 -5.92 -2.23
N HIS A 91 6.56 -5.22 -1.12
CA HIS A 91 6.38 -5.75 0.23
C HIS A 91 4.91 -6.10 0.49
N VAL A 92 3.97 -5.22 0.16
CA VAL A 92 2.53 -5.45 0.33
C VAL A 92 2.08 -6.74 -0.35
N PHE A 93 2.51 -6.98 -1.59
CA PHE A 93 2.13 -8.17 -2.34
C PHE A 93 2.84 -9.44 -1.84
N HIS A 94 4.12 -9.32 -1.48
CA HIS A 94 4.93 -10.45 -1.04
C HIS A 94 4.54 -10.96 0.36
N ASP A 95 4.30 -10.05 1.31
CA ASP A 95 4.09 -10.38 2.72
C ASP A 95 2.59 -10.47 3.09
N ASN A 96 1.70 -10.26 2.12
CA ASN A 96 0.27 -10.46 2.29
C ASN A 96 -0.07 -11.94 2.61
N ARG A 97 -1.06 -12.15 3.48
CA ARG A 97 -1.49 -13.51 3.92
C ARG A 97 -2.51 -14.17 2.99
N SER A 98 -3.08 -13.45 2.02
CA SER A 98 -4.05 -13.98 1.06
C SER A 98 -3.35 -14.68 -0.10
N SER A 99 -3.49 -16.00 -0.16
CA SER A 99 -3.00 -16.80 -1.29
C SER A 99 -3.66 -16.45 -2.63
N GLU A 100 -4.87 -15.87 -2.60
CA GLU A 100 -5.55 -15.35 -3.79
C GLU A 100 -4.80 -14.10 -4.28
N VAL A 101 -4.61 -13.11 -3.40
CA VAL A 101 -3.89 -11.88 -3.75
C VAL A 101 -2.49 -12.18 -4.25
N ALA A 102 -1.74 -13.05 -3.57
CA ALA A 102 -0.39 -13.44 -3.98
C ALA A 102 -0.39 -13.95 -5.44
N ARG A 103 -1.27 -14.92 -5.76
CA ARG A 103 -1.42 -15.46 -7.12
C ARG A 103 -1.81 -14.40 -8.15
N MET A 104 -2.65 -13.43 -7.78
CA MET A 104 -3.04 -12.34 -8.68
C MET A 104 -1.87 -11.41 -8.96
N THR A 105 -1.02 -11.17 -7.96
CA THR A 105 0.09 -10.20 -8.03
C THR A 105 1.40 -10.79 -8.51
N ASP A 106 1.52 -12.11 -8.72
CA ASP A 106 2.75 -12.78 -9.17
C ASP A 106 3.36 -12.11 -10.41
N GLY A 107 2.53 -11.78 -11.41
CA GLY A 107 2.95 -11.10 -12.64
C GLY A 107 3.45 -9.68 -12.38
N VAL A 108 2.79 -8.94 -11.49
CA VAL A 108 3.20 -7.58 -11.10
C VAL A 108 4.54 -7.62 -10.35
N CYS A 109 4.70 -8.53 -9.39
CA CYS A 109 5.94 -8.73 -8.65
C CYS A 109 7.10 -9.18 -9.55
N ALA A 110 6.83 -9.96 -10.60
CA ALA A 110 7.83 -10.32 -11.59
C ALA A 110 8.26 -9.10 -12.44
N ALA A 111 7.30 -8.26 -12.84
CA ALA A 111 7.56 -7.05 -13.63
C ALA A 111 8.39 -5.99 -12.87
N MET A 112 8.32 -5.99 -11.54
CA MET A 112 9.13 -5.11 -10.67
C MET A 112 10.63 -5.48 -10.67
N LYS A 113 11.02 -6.66 -11.18
CA LYS A 113 12.41 -7.14 -11.15
C LYS A 113 13.14 -6.79 -12.47
N GLY A 114 14.19 -5.96 -12.40
CA GLY A 114 15.14 -5.77 -13.51
C GLY A 114 15.24 -4.34 -14.07
N GLN A 115 16.01 -4.18 -15.16
CA GLN A 115 16.10 -2.91 -15.88
C GLN A 115 14.80 -2.65 -16.66
N GLY A 116 14.25 -1.44 -16.58
CA GLY A 116 12.96 -1.10 -17.19
C GLY A 116 11.73 -1.51 -16.36
N ALA A 117 11.93 -1.90 -15.09
CA ALA A 117 10.88 -2.37 -14.19
C ALA A 117 9.70 -1.39 -14.05
N ALA A 118 9.91 -0.07 -14.12
CA ALA A 118 8.83 0.91 -13.98
C ALA A 118 7.73 0.73 -15.04
N LEU A 119 8.08 0.72 -16.34
CA LEU A 119 7.10 0.57 -17.43
C LEU A 119 6.43 -0.81 -17.41
N ALA A 120 7.21 -1.87 -17.17
CA ALA A 120 6.69 -3.23 -17.07
C ALA A 120 5.70 -3.36 -15.89
N THR A 121 6.02 -2.75 -14.74
CA THR A 121 5.16 -2.74 -13.55
C THR A 121 3.85 -2.02 -13.83
N VAL A 122 3.88 -0.84 -14.45
CA VAL A 122 2.67 -0.10 -14.84
C VAL A 122 1.79 -0.94 -15.75
N THR A 123 2.40 -1.57 -16.75
CA THR A 123 1.67 -2.41 -17.71
C THR A 123 0.99 -3.58 -17.00
N ALA A 124 1.73 -4.34 -16.19
CA ALA A 124 1.20 -5.48 -15.45
C ALA A 124 0.11 -5.08 -14.43
N ALA A 125 0.31 -3.95 -13.72
CA ALA A 125 -0.67 -3.43 -12.78
C ALA A 125 -1.97 -3.00 -13.50
N GLY A 126 -1.85 -2.32 -14.64
CA GLY A 126 -2.98 -1.90 -15.47
C GLY A 126 -3.79 -3.09 -16.03
N GLU A 127 -3.11 -4.12 -16.53
CA GLU A 127 -3.76 -5.35 -17.01
C GLU A 127 -4.54 -6.05 -15.89
N LEU A 128 -3.96 -6.14 -14.69
CA LEU A 128 -4.63 -6.74 -13.54
C LEU A 128 -5.86 -5.92 -13.10
N LEU A 129 -5.78 -4.59 -13.13
CA LEU A 129 -6.92 -3.72 -12.86
C LEU A 129 -8.07 -3.95 -13.85
N VAL A 130 -7.77 -4.09 -15.14
CA VAL A 130 -8.78 -4.39 -16.18
C VAL A 130 -9.43 -5.74 -15.92
N LYS A 131 -8.65 -6.76 -15.58
CA LYS A 131 -9.16 -8.10 -15.26
C LYS A 131 -10.10 -8.07 -14.05
N LEU A 132 -9.69 -7.39 -12.98
CA LEU A 132 -10.48 -7.21 -11.75
C LEU A 132 -11.82 -6.51 -12.01
N ALA A 133 -11.86 -5.53 -12.92
CA ALA A 133 -13.09 -4.85 -13.31
C ALA A 133 -14.06 -5.76 -14.08
N GLY A 134 -13.52 -6.66 -14.92
CA GLY A 134 -14.30 -7.63 -15.68
C GLY A 134 -14.92 -8.77 -14.85
N GLU A 135 -14.32 -9.12 -13.71
CA GLU A 135 -14.86 -10.14 -12.79
C GLU A 135 -16.03 -9.64 -11.92
N ALA A 136 -16.19 -8.32 -11.81
CA ALA A 136 -17.29 -7.68 -11.07
C ALA A 136 -18.57 -7.46 -11.91
N SER A 137 -18.53 -7.89 -13.19
CA SER A 137 -19.60 -7.74 -14.19
C SER A 137 -20.39 -9.04 -14.38
#